data_AF-A0A162G3T0-F1
#
_entry.id   AF-A0A162G3T0-F1
#
_cell.length_a   1.000
_cell.length_b   1.000
_cell.length_c   1.000
_cell.angle_alpha   90.00
_cell.angle_beta   90.00
_cell.angle_gamma   90.00
#
_symmetry.space_group_name_H-M   'P 1'
#
loop_
_entity.id
_entity.type
_entity.pdbx_description
1 polymer ?
#
loop_
_entity_poly.entity_id
_entity_poly.type
_entity_poly.pdbx_seq_one_letter_code
_entity_poly.pdbx_strand_id
1 'polypeptide(L)'
;MFILIGSIAMLLAMMLYIQLLLAVASVLSGILKFVASMLIYLVFVPVFVSPLFYILKWEAKFEEQFTLGIFLYVASYLIIMLPSILYLSKFKLLELRRAGYFLPRR
;
A
#
# COMPACT_ATOMS: atom_id res chain seq x y z
N MET A 1 19.79 2.85 -3.86
CA MET A 1 19.55 1.41 -3.65
C MET A 1 18.32 1.13 -2.78
N PHE A 2 18.16 1.80 -1.63
CA PHE A 2 17.03 1.60 -0.71
C PHE A 2 15.64 1.84 -1.34
N ILE A 3 15.48 2.95 -2.07
CA ILE A 3 14.21 3.29 -2.74
C ILE A 3 13.80 2.17 -3.70
N LEU A 4 14.73 1.65 -4.52
CA LEU A 4 14.45 0.58 -5.48
C LEU A 4 14.00 -0.72 -4.79
N ILE A 5 14.69 -1.13 -3.73
CA ILE A 5 14.34 -2.34 -2.97
C ILE A 5 12.98 -2.15 -2.28
N GLY A 6 12.76 -0.98 -1.66
CA GLY A 6 11.48 -0.63 -1.05
C GLY A 6 10.34 -0.63 -2.05
N SER A 7 10.54 -0.08 -3.26
CA SER A 7 9.56 -0.08 -4.34
C SER A 7 9.17 -1.49 -4.78
N ILE A 8 10.15 -2.38 -4.98
CA ILE A 8 9.89 -3.77 -5.39
C ILE A 8 9.16 -4.52 -4.27
N ALA A 9 9.61 -4.37 -3.03
CA ALA A 9 8.97 -4.99 -1.87
C ALA A 9 7.52 -4.50 -1.70
N MET A 10 7.26 -3.20 -1.84
CA MET A 10 5.91 -2.64 -1.76
C MET A 10 5.02 -3.08 -2.91
N LEU A 11 5.57 -3.24 -4.11
CA LEU A 11 4.82 -3.76 -5.25
C LEU A 11 4.38 -5.21 -4.99
N LEU A 12 5.30 -6.07 -4.53
CA LEU A 12 4.99 -7.46 -4.18
C LEU A 12 3.97 -7.55 -3.04
N ALA A 13 4.13 -6.73 -1.99
CA ALA A 13 3.17 -6.64 -0.89
C ALA A 13 1.77 -6.21 -1.39
N MET A 14 1.71 -5.22 -2.27
CA MET A 14 0.44 -4.78 -2.88
C MET A 14 -0.19 -5.88 -3.74
N MET A 15 0.61 -6.60 -4.54
CA MET A 15 0.12 -7.73 -5.35
C MET A 15 -0.48 -8.82 -4.46
N LEU A 16 0.23 -9.21 -3.39
CA LEU A 16 -0.23 -10.22 -2.44
C LEU A 16 -1.50 -9.77 -1.71
N TYR A 17 -1.53 -8.52 -1.23
CA TYR A 17 -2.70 -7.92 -0.58
C TYR A 17 -3.94 -7.97 -1.48
N ILE A 18 -3.81 -7.55 -2.73
CA ILE A 18 -4.92 -7.55 -3.70
C ILE A 18 -5.37 -8.99 -3.98
N GLN A 19 -4.45 -9.93 -4.19
CA GLN A 19 -4.81 -11.33 -4.42
C GLN A 19 -5.55 -11.94 -3.22
N LEU A 20 -5.13 -11.65 -1.99
CA LEU A 20 -5.82 -12.08 -0.78
C LEU A 20 -7.23 -11.49 -0.69
N LEU A 21 -7.40 -10.21 -0.98
CA LEU A 21 -8.73 -9.59 -1.02
C LEU A 21 -9.64 -10.24 -2.08
N LEU A 22 -9.10 -10.52 -3.27
CA LEU A 22 -9.86 -11.19 -4.32
C LEU A 22 -10.22 -12.63 -3.94
N ALA A 23 -9.32 -13.37 -3.30
CA ALA A 23 -9.58 -14.72 -2.78
C ALA A 23 -10.66 -14.71 -1.68
N VAL A 24 -10.63 -13.71 -0.80
CA VAL A 24 -11.70 -13.50 0.18
C VAL A 24 -13.03 -13.22 -0.52
N ALA A 25 -13.05 -12.37 -1.54
CA ALA A 25 -14.28 -12.05 -2.26
C ALA A 25 -14.81 -13.20 -3.12
N SER A 26 -13.97 -14.16 -3.52
CA SER A 26 -14.43 -15.35 -4.24
C SER A 26 -15.12 -16.38 -3.33
N VAL A 27 -14.85 -16.35 -2.02
CA VAL A 27 -15.38 -17.33 -1.06
C VAL A 27 -16.42 -16.72 -0.13
N LEU A 28 -16.26 -15.45 0.26
CA LEU A 28 -17.07 -14.77 1.27
C LEU A 28 -17.84 -13.59 0.65
N SER A 29 -19.05 -13.37 1.17
CA SER A 29 -19.90 -12.22 0.81
C SER A 29 -20.43 -11.51 2.06
N GLY A 30 -20.95 -10.29 1.89
CA GLY A 30 -21.56 -9.51 2.97
C GLY A 30 -20.60 -9.16 4.12
N ILE A 31 -21.10 -9.29 5.35
CA ILE A 31 -20.38 -8.91 6.59
C ILE A 31 -19.13 -9.76 6.81
N LEU A 32 -19.17 -11.07 6.50
CA LEU A 32 -18.02 -11.96 6.67
C LEU A 32 -16.86 -11.55 5.75
N LYS A 33 -17.17 -11.11 4.51
CA LYS A 33 -16.17 -10.53 3.60
C LYS A 33 -15.53 -9.30 4.23
N PHE A 34 -16.34 -8.39 4.77
CA PHE A 34 -15.85 -7.17 5.41
C PHE A 34 -14.90 -7.46 6.58
N VAL A 35 -15.29 -8.34 7.50
CA VAL A 35 -14.46 -8.71 8.65
C VAL A 35 -13.14 -9.35 8.21
N ALA A 36 -13.19 -10.30 7.26
CA ALA A 36 -11.99 -10.94 6.74
C ALA A 36 -11.04 -9.93 6.05
N SER A 37 -11.57 -9.03 5.22
CA SER A 37 -10.79 -7.97 4.58
C SER A 37 -10.18 -7.00 5.58
N MET A 38 -10.89 -6.70 6.68
CA MET A 38 -10.38 -5.86 7.75
C MET A 38 -9.19 -6.51 8.47
N LEU A 39 -9.25 -7.82 8.73
CA LEU A 39 -8.13 -8.56 9.32
C LEU A 39 -6.91 -8.56 8.38
N ILE A 40 -7.13 -8.78 7.08
CA ILE A 40 -6.05 -8.70 6.07
C ILE A 40 -5.45 -7.29 6.06
N TYR A 41 -6.30 -6.24 6.08
CA TYR A 41 -5.83 -4.86 6.14
C TYR A 41 -4.93 -4.63 7.36
N LEU A 42 -5.34 -5.05 8.56
CA LEU A 42 -4.56 -4.88 9.79
C LEU A 42 -3.17 -5.54 9.71
N VAL A 43 -3.05 -6.68 9.02
CA VAL A 43 -1.77 -7.37 8.82
C VAL A 43 -0.87 -6.61 7.83
N PHE A 44 -1.43 -5.98 6.80
CA PHE A 44 -0.67 -5.27 5.77
C PHE A 44 -0.37 -3.81 6.11
N VAL A 45 -1.10 -3.19 7.05
CA VAL A 45 -0.85 -1.81 7.49
C VAL A 45 0.61 -1.59 7.94
N PRO A 46 1.19 -2.41 8.84
CA PRO A 46 2.60 -2.25 9.23
C PRO A 46 3.56 -2.33 8.04
N VAL A 47 3.24 -3.16 7.04
CA VAL A 47 4.06 -3.30 5.83
C VAL A 47 4.04 -1.99 5.04
N PHE A 48 2.85 -1.43 4.76
CA PHE A 48 2.73 -0.19 3.99
C PHE A 48 3.29 1.03 4.71
N VAL A 49 3.24 1.06 6.04
CA VAL A 49 3.79 2.19 6.82
C VAL A 49 5.30 2.02 7.09
N SER A 50 5.85 0.81 7.00
CA SER A 50 7.28 0.56 7.27
C SER A 50 8.28 1.43 6.50
N PRO A 51 8.05 1.83 5.22
CA PRO A 51 9.00 2.68 4.51
C PRO A 51 9.11 4.06 5.13
N LEU A 52 8.01 4.61 5.69
CA LEU A 52 8.04 5.90 6.39
C LEU A 52 8.95 5.84 7.63
N PHE A 53 8.79 4.80 8.46
CA PHE A 53 9.65 4.62 9.63
C PHE A 53 11.12 4.43 9.26
N TYR A 54 11.39 3.76 8.14
CA TYR A 54 12.75 3.53 7.68
C TYR A 54 13.40 4.79 7.13
N ILE A 55 12.66 5.57 6.33
CA ILE A 55 13.08 6.88 5.83
C ILE A 55 13.38 7.82 7.02
N LEU A 56 12.47 7.88 8.00
CA LEU A 56 12.64 8.68 9.23
C LEU A 56 13.90 8.29 10.00
N LYS A 57 14.16 6.99 10.20
CA LYS A 57 15.36 6.51 10.91
C LYS A 57 16.66 6.76 10.13
N TRP A 58 16.61 6.71 8.80
CA TRP A 58 17.78 6.92 7.96
C TRP A 58 18.23 8.38 7.95
N GLU A 59 17.27 9.30 7.86
CA GLU A 59 17.56 10.74 7.77
C GLU A 59 17.57 11.46 9.13
N ALA A 60 17.08 10.87 10.23
CA ALA A 60 17.36 11.38 11.58
C ALA A 60 18.87 11.41 11.90
N LYS A 61 19.72 10.77 11.09
CA LYS A 61 21.18 10.91 11.13
C LYS A 61 21.70 12.16 10.41
N PHE A 62 20.87 12.86 9.66
CA PHE A 62 21.17 14.08 8.91
C PHE A 62 20.35 15.23 9.53
N GLU A 63 20.87 15.84 10.60
CA GLU A 63 20.22 16.99 11.25
C GLU A 63 20.32 18.27 10.39
N GLU A 64 19.21 19.04 10.36
CA GLU A 64 19.11 20.51 10.55
C GLU A 64 18.03 21.25 9.73
N GLN A 65 17.19 20.60 8.91
CA GLN A 65 16.11 21.31 8.19
C GLN A 65 14.75 20.61 8.30
N PHE A 66 14.12 20.74 9.47
CA PHE A 66 12.87 20.05 9.85
C PHE A 66 11.73 20.24 8.84
N THR A 67 11.62 21.42 8.20
CA THR A 67 10.53 21.72 7.25
C THR A 67 10.76 21.13 5.87
N LEU A 68 11.98 21.22 5.31
CA LEU A 68 12.33 20.61 4.02
C LEU A 68 12.41 19.09 4.10
N GLY A 69 12.83 18.55 5.26
CA GLY A 69 12.88 17.10 5.51
C GLY A 69 11.51 16.43 5.39
N ILE A 70 10.44 17.04 5.93
CA ILE A 70 9.08 16.47 5.83
C ILE A 70 8.64 16.32 4.37
N PHE A 71 8.88 17.33 3.53
CA PHE A 71 8.55 17.25 2.11
C PHE A 71 9.36 16.16 1.40
N LEU A 72 10.65 16.04 1.69
CA LEU A 72 11.52 14.99 1.15
C LEU A 72 11.10 13.58 1.60
N TYR A 73 10.61 13.43 2.85
CA TYR A 73 10.08 12.16 3.36
C TYR A 73 8.83 11.73 2.62
N VAL A 74 7.87 12.65 2.47
CA VAL A 74 6.62 12.37 1.77
C VAL A 74 6.91 12.09 0.30
N ALA A 75 7.79 12.86 -0.35
CA ALA A 75 8.18 12.64 -1.74
C ALA A 75 8.85 11.26 -1.93
N SER A 76 9.80 10.89 -1.06
CA SER A 76 10.48 9.60 -1.11
C SER A 76 9.52 8.43 -0.90
N TYR A 77 8.59 8.56 0.05
CA TYR A 77 7.54 7.57 0.26
C TYR A 77 6.61 7.44 -0.95
N LEU A 78 6.20 8.56 -1.55
CA LEU A 78 5.38 8.57 -2.76
C LEU A 78 6.10 7.89 -3.92
N ILE A 79 7.41 8.11 -4.10
CA ILE A 79 8.20 7.43 -5.12
C ILE A 79 8.23 5.92 -4.87
N ILE A 80 8.40 5.48 -3.62
CA ILE A 80 8.37 4.06 -3.26
C ILE A 80 7.02 3.43 -3.58
N MET A 81 5.93 4.15 -3.27
CA MET A 81 4.55 3.66 -3.47
C MET A 81 4.05 3.81 -4.91
N LEU A 82 4.66 4.66 -5.73
CA LEU A 82 4.23 4.96 -7.09
C LEU A 82 3.97 3.71 -7.94
N PRO A 83 4.87 2.72 -8.05
CA PRO A 83 4.61 1.51 -8.82
C PRO A 83 3.39 0.73 -8.30
N SER A 84 3.22 0.64 -6.98
CA SER A 84 2.06 -0.03 -6.34
C SER A 84 0.75 0.71 -6.63
N ILE A 85 0.76 2.04 -6.61
CA ILE A 85 -0.40 2.88 -6.95
C ILE A 85 -0.76 2.74 -8.43
N LEU A 86 0.24 2.75 -9.32
CA LEU A 86 0.03 2.53 -10.76
C LEU A 86 -0.51 1.12 -11.04
N TYR A 87 0.01 0.11 -10.35
CA TYR A 87 -0.47 -1.25 -10.45
C TYR A 87 -1.94 -1.37 -10.03
N LEU A 88 -2.28 -0.85 -8.85
CA LEU A 88 -3.64 -0.85 -8.33
C LEU A 88 -4.60 -0.11 -9.28
N SER A 89 -4.28 1.13 -9.64
CA SER A 89 -5.16 2.00 -10.41
C SER A 89 -5.40 1.52 -11.84
N LYS A 90 -4.37 1.03 -12.54
CA LYS A 90 -4.48 0.60 -13.94
C LYS A 90 -5.00 -0.83 -14.09
N PHE A 91 -4.54 -1.76 -13.24
CA PHE A 91 -4.78 -3.19 -13.48
C PHE A 91 -5.81 -3.81 -12.54
N LYS A 92 -5.87 -3.38 -11.27
CA LYS A 92 -6.64 -4.11 -10.24
C LYS A 92 -7.86 -3.38 -9.70
N LEU A 93 -7.99 -2.08 -9.97
CA LEU A 93 -9.15 -1.28 -9.54
C LEU A 93 -10.47 -1.84 -10.10
N LEU A 94 -10.47 -2.27 -11.37
CA LEU A 94 -11.65 -2.83 -12.01
C LEU A 94 -12.03 -4.20 -11.41
N GLU A 95 -11.04 -5.05 -11.13
CA GLU A 95 -11.24 -6.34 -10.49
C GLU A 95 -11.80 -6.18 -9.07
N LEU A 96 -11.23 -5.27 -8.27
CA LEU A 96 -11.71 -4.99 -6.91
C LEU A 96 -13.11 -4.37 -6.90
N ARG A 97 -13.47 -3.56 -7.90
CA ARG A 97 -14.85 -3.08 -8.11
C ARG A 97 -15.81 -4.22 -8.40
N ARG A 98 -15.44 -5.15 -9.32
CA ARG A 98 -16.25 -6.33 -9.62
C ARG A 98 -16.43 -7.24 -8.40
N ALA A 99 -15.41 -7.33 -7.55
CA ALA A 99 -15.45 -8.03 -6.27
C ALA A 99 -16.27 -7.31 -5.18
N GLY A 100 -16.85 -6.14 -5.48
CA GLY A 100 -17.70 -5.37 -4.57
C GLY A 100 -16.93 -4.74 -3.40
N TYR A 101 -15.65 -4.42 -3.59
CA TYR A 101 -14.87 -3.62 -2.61
C TYR A 101 -14.99 -2.12 -2.82
N PHE A 102 -15.35 -1.70 -4.04
CA PHE A 102 -15.48 -0.30 -4.41
C PHE A 102 -16.79 -0.06 -5.14
N LEU A 103 -17.32 1.16 -5.02
CA LEU A 103 -18.53 1.57 -5.71
C LEU A 103 -18.36 1.50 -7.25
N PRO A 104 -19.41 1.11 -7.99
CA PRO A 104 -19.42 1.20 -9.45
C PRO A 104 -19.17 2.64 -9.90
N ARG A 105 -18.39 2.83 -10.98
CA ARG A 105 -18.31 4.15 -11.63
C ARG A 105 -19.68 4.40 -12.28
N ARG A 106 -20.33 5.51 -11.89
CA ARG A 106 -21.45 6.08 -12.67
C ARG A 106 -20.92 6.60 -14.00
#